data_AF-A0A0N0E1H4-F1
#
_entry.id   AF-A0A0N0E1H4-F1
#
_cell.length_a   1.000
_cell.length_b   1.000
_cell.length_c   1.000
_cell.angle_alpha   90.00
_cell.angle_beta   90.00
_cell.angle_gamma   90.00
#
_symmetry.space_group_name_H-M   'P 1'
#
loop_
_entity.id
_entity.type
_entity.pdbx_description
1 polymer ?
#
loop_
_entity_poly.entity_id
_entity_poly.type
_entity_poly.pdbx_seq_one_letter_code
_entity_poly.pdbx_strand_id
1 'polypeptide(L)'
;MRLLELIPAPYRLAAFVVLLALVAGGSAVASWQVQNWRYGQQLEHQARLQADALNEQSLASAALQRAEQDKRLALEQRLQTSDQIHSKELNDVQQNQARLRDRLATADLRLSVLLDRSDPAAGCAVPTTTAAGSVVHAAPRARLDPAHAQRIVGITDDGDQGLIALQACQAYVKEVSTPQ
;
A
#
# COMPACT_ATOMS: atom_id res chain seq x y z
N MET A 1 15.45 -76.53 51.85
CA MET A 1 15.83 -76.09 53.21
C MET A 1 14.74 -75.17 53.73
N ARG A 2 14.14 -75.51 54.87
CA ARG A 2 12.90 -74.94 55.40
C ARG A 2 13.16 -73.63 56.14
N LEU A 3 13.12 -72.50 55.42
CA LEU A 3 13.09 -71.15 56.01
C LEU A 3 11.78 -70.83 56.77
N LEU A 4 10.80 -71.74 56.73
CA LEU A 4 9.45 -71.57 57.30
C LEU A 4 9.27 -72.15 58.71
N GLU A 5 10.29 -72.77 59.30
CA GLU A 5 10.21 -73.39 60.64
C GLU A 5 10.78 -72.52 61.78
N LEU A 6 11.35 -71.36 61.48
CA LEU A 6 11.88 -70.44 62.49
C LEU A 6 10.97 -69.21 62.74
N ILE A 7 9.65 -69.40 62.69
CA ILE A 7 8.65 -68.37 62.97
C ILE A 7 7.54 -68.97 63.85
N PRO A 8 7.26 -68.42 65.05
CA PRO A 8 6.24 -68.96 65.96
C PRO A 8 4.87 -69.07 65.27
N ALA A 9 4.07 -70.09 65.64
CA ALA A 9 2.75 -70.37 65.05
C ALA A 9 1.83 -69.14 64.79
N PRO A 10 1.75 -68.10 65.64
CA PRO A 10 0.93 -66.92 65.35
C PRO A 10 1.46 -66.05 64.19
N TYR A 11 2.77 -66.03 63.94
CA TYR A 11 3.41 -65.20 62.92
C TYR A 11 3.45 -65.86 61.54
N ARG A 12 3.23 -67.18 61.44
CA ARG A 12 3.12 -67.87 60.14
C ARG A 12 1.89 -67.41 59.37
N LEU A 13 0.75 -67.25 60.05
CA LEU A 13 -0.45 -66.68 59.45
C LEU A 13 -0.22 -65.24 59.00
N ALA A 14 0.40 -64.40 59.84
CA ALA A 14 0.75 -63.02 59.48
C ALA A 14 1.69 -62.97 58.25
N ALA A 15 2.70 -63.83 58.18
CA ALA A 15 3.60 -63.93 57.03
C ALA A 15 2.86 -64.38 55.74
N PHE A 16 1.93 -65.32 55.84
CA PHE A 16 1.08 -65.71 54.70
C PHE A 16 0.15 -64.59 54.25
N VAL A 17 -0.44 -63.82 55.18
CA VAL A 17 -1.28 -62.66 54.85
C VAL A 17 -0.45 -61.56 54.17
N VAL A 18 0.75 -61.27 54.67
CA VAL A 18 1.66 -60.28 54.05
C VAL A 18 2.11 -60.73 52.66
N LEU A 19 2.44 -62.01 52.49
CA LEU A 19 2.81 -62.56 51.18
C LEU A 19 1.64 -62.49 50.18
N LEU A 20 0.43 -62.84 50.63
CA LEU A 20 -0.78 -62.71 49.80
C LEU A 20 -1.07 -61.25 49.44
N ALA A 21 -0.89 -60.32 50.37
CA ALA A 21 -1.05 -58.89 50.12
C ALA A 21 0.00 -58.35 49.12
N LEU A 22 1.25 -58.83 49.19
CA LEU A 22 2.32 -58.46 48.26
C LEU A 22 2.09 -59.03 46.85
N VAL A 23 1.61 -60.27 46.74
CA VAL A 23 1.31 -60.91 45.44
C VAL A 23 0.07 -60.29 44.81
N ALA A 24 -0.98 -60.05 45.60
CA ALA A 24 -2.19 -59.37 45.14
C ALA A 24 -1.90 -57.90 44.76
N GLY A 25 -1.09 -57.20 45.55
CA GLY A 25 -0.64 -55.83 45.27
C GLY A 25 0.25 -55.74 44.03
N GLY A 26 1.21 -56.66 43.84
CA GLY A 26 2.12 -56.67 42.70
C GLY A 26 1.44 -56.89 41.35
N SER A 27 0.40 -57.73 41.33
CA SER A 27 -0.39 -58.05 40.13
C SER A 27 -1.28 -56.87 39.69
N ALA A 28 -1.80 -56.11 40.66
CA ALA A 28 -2.56 -54.89 40.41
C ALA A 28 -1.68 -53.77 39.81
N VAL A 29 -0.41 -53.65 40.24
CA VAL A 29 0.53 -52.64 39.70
C VAL A 29 0.96 -53.00 38.28
N ALA A 30 1.26 -54.27 38.00
CA ALA A 30 1.68 -54.71 36.67
C ALA A 30 0.56 -54.55 35.61
N SER A 31 -0.69 -54.86 35.96
CA SER A 31 -1.83 -54.67 35.05
C SER A 31 -2.13 -53.19 34.76
N TRP A 32 -1.93 -52.30 35.74
CA TRP A 32 -1.99 -50.85 35.55
C TRP A 32 -0.90 -50.33 34.61
N GLN A 33 0.33 -50.84 34.73
CA GLN A 33 1.45 -50.41 33.92
C GLN A 33 1.27 -50.78 32.43
N VAL A 34 0.73 -51.97 32.15
CA VAL A 34 0.41 -52.41 30.78
C VAL A 34 -0.76 -51.60 30.20
N GLN A 35 -1.78 -51.28 31.00
CA GLN A 35 -2.86 -50.40 30.54
C GLN A 35 -2.35 -48.99 30.24
N ASN A 36 -1.53 -48.42 31.12
CA ASN A 36 -0.95 -47.09 30.93
C ASN A 36 -0.07 -47.02 29.66
N TRP A 37 0.67 -48.08 29.35
CA TRP A 37 1.44 -48.18 28.11
C TRP A 37 0.55 -48.17 26.86
N ARG A 38 -0.53 -48.95 26.86
CA ARG A 38 -1.48 -48.99 25.72
C ARG A 38 -2.20 -47.65 25.53
N TYR A 39 -2.66 -47.03 26.61
CA TYR A 39 -3.29 -45.72 26.53
C TYR A 39 -2.29 -44.63 26.11
N GLY A 40 -1.06 -44.67 26.62
CA GLY A 40 0.01 -43.77 26.18
C GLY A 40 0.28 -43.84 24.67
N GLN A 41 0.36 -45.04 24.11
CA GLN A 41 0.53 -45.24 22.66
C GLN A 41 -0.65 -44.68 21.85
N GLN A 42 -1.89 -44.85 22.32
CA GLN A 42 -3.06 -44.27 21.66
C GLN A 42 -3.09 -42.73 21.75
N LEU A 43 -2.74 -42.18 22.91
CA LEU A 43 -2.61 -40.74 23.13
C LEU A 43 -1.52 -40.13 22.24
N GLU A 44 -0.36 -40.78 22.13
CA GLU A 44 0.71 -40.34 21.23
C GLU A 44 0.28 -40.38 19.77
N HIS A 45 -0.44 -41.43 19.36
CA HIS A 45 -0.93 -41.54 17.97
C HIS A 45 -1.95 -40.44 17.66
N GLN A 46 -2.89 -40.19 18.57
CA GLN A 46 -3.90 -39.14 18.41
C GLN A 46 -3.26 -37.75 18.45
N ALA A 47 -2.29 -37.52 19.34
CA ALA A 47 -1.54 -36.27 19.43
C ALA A 47 -0.75 -36.00 18.15
N ARG A 48 -0.15 -37.04 17.51
CA ARG A 48 0.53 -36.90 16.23
C ARG A 48 -0.42 -36.53 15.10
N LEU A 49 -1.54 -37.25 14.96
CA LEU A 49 -2.55 -36.93 13.95
C LEU A 49 -3.12 -35.52 14.11
N GLN A 50 -3.36 -35.10 15.36
CA GLN A 50 -3.83 -33.75 15.64
C GLN A 50 -2.75 -32.69 15.36
N ALA A 51 -1.49 -32.97 15.70
CA ALA A 51 -0.37 -32.08 15.38
C ALA A 51 -0.19 -31.94 13.87
N ASP A 52 -0.28 -33.03 13.11
CA ASP A 52 -0.20 -33.03 11.65
C ASP A 52 -1.34 -32.21 11.04
N ALA A 53 -2.58 -32.43 11.49
CA ALA A 53 -3.75 -31.68 11.02
C ALA A 53 -3.65 -30.17 11.32
N LEU A 54 -3.20 -29.80 12.53
CA LEU A 54 -2.96 -28.41 12.90
C LEU A 54 -1.82 -27.80 12.08
N ASN A 55 -0.77 -28.56 11.80
CA ASN A 55 0.34 -28.11 10.97
C ASN A 55 -0.13 -27.83 9.55
N GLU A 56 -0.93 -28.72 8.93
CA GLU A 56 -1.52 -28.48 7.61
C GLU A 56 -2.40 -27.23 7.58
N GLN A 57 -3.25 -27.03 8.58
CA GLN A 57 -4.06 -25.81 8.69
C GLN A 57 -3.20 -24.55 8.88
N SER A 58 -2.13 -24.64 9.66
CA SER A 58 -1.19 -23.53 9.87
C SER A 58 -0.45 -23.17 8.58
N LEU A 59 -0.07 -24.17 7.79
CA LEU A 59 0.61 -23.97 6.51
C LEU A 59 -0.35 -23.36 5.47
N ALA A 60 -1.59 -23.84 5.42
CA ALA A 60 -2.60 -23.31 4.53
C ALA A 60 -2.95 -21.84 4.87
N SER A 61 -3.15 -21.54 6.16
CA SER A 61 -3.41 -20.16 6.60
C SER A 61 -2.21 -19.23 6.39
N ALA A 62 -0.98 -19.71 6.65
CA ALA A 62 0.23 -18.96 6.35
C ALA A 62 0.40 -18.70 4.84
N ALA A 63 0.03 -19.65 3.99
CA ALA A 63 0.07 -19.48 2.53
C ALA A 63 -0.94 -18.41 2.06
N LEU A 64 -2.15 -18.40 2.62
CA LEU A 64 -3.15 -17.36 2.34
C LEU A 64 -2.67 -15.98 2.79
N GLN A 65 -2.12 -15.88 4.00
CA GLN A 65 -1.57 -14.63 4.52
C GLN A 65 -0.42 -14.08 3.64
N ARG A 66 0.49 -14.95 3.19
CA ARG A 66 1.56 -14.56 2.26
C ARG A 66 0.98 -14.03 0.94
N ALA A 67 0.00 -14.72 0.37
CA ALA A 67 -0.64 -14.27 -0.86
C ALA A 67 -1.34 -12.91 -0.71
N GLU A 68 -1.94 -12.62 0.45
CA GLU A 68 -2.51 -11.30 0.74
C GLU A 68 -1.45 -10.22 0.93
N GLN A 69 -0.34 -10.54 1.61
CA GLN A 69 0.79 -9.63 1.78
C GLN A 69 1.44 -9.29 0.43
N ASP A 70 1.65 -10.29 -0.43
CA ASP A 70 2.21 -10.09 -1.76
C ASP A 70 1.31 -9.19 -2.61
N LYS A 71 -0.02 -9.36 -2.52
CA LYS A 71 -0.98 -8.46 -3.17
C LYS A 71 -0.89 -7.04 -2.63
N ARG A 72 -0.80 -6.86 -1.31
CA ARG A 72 -0.63 -5.54 -0.69
C ARG A 72 0.66 -4.87 -1.16
N LEU A 73 1.78 -5.59 -1.12
CA LEU A 73 3.08 -5.09 -1.58
C LEU A 73 3.05 -4.71 -3.06
N ALA A 74 2.42 -5.54 -3.92
CA ALA A 74 2.28 -5.23 -5.35
C ALA A 74 1.43 -3.96 -5.58
N LEU A 75 0.35 -3.78 -4.82
CA LEU A 75 -0.47 -2.58 -4.88
C LEU A 75 0.28 -1.34 -4.38
N GLU A 76 0.99 -1.46 -3.26
CA GLU A 76 1.82 -0.40 -2.70
C GLU A 76 2.94 0.02 -3.67
N GLN A 77 3.62 -0.95 -4.29
CA GLN A 77 4.63 -0.66 -5.32
C GLN A 77 4.03 0.06 -6.52
N ARG A 78 2.83 -0.33 -6.95
CA ARG A 78 2.13 0.34 -8.07
C ARG A 78 1.74 1.77 -7.71
N LEU A 79 1.21 1.99 -6.51
CA LEU A 79 0.88 3.33 -6.00
C LEU A 79 2.14 4.19 -5.92
N GLN A 80 3.21 3.69 -5.29
CA GLN A 80 4.47 4.41 -5.19
C GLN A 80 5.06 4.75 -6.56
N THR A 81 5.01 3.83 -7.52
CA THR A 81 5.49 4.08 -8.88
C THR A 81 4.66 5.16 -9.57
N SER A 82 3.33 5.10 -9.43
CA SER A 82 2.42 6.12 -9.97
C SER A 82 2.69 7.48 -9.36
N ASP A 83 2.83 7.56 -8.04
CA ASP A 83 3.09 8.81 -7.31
C ASP A 83 4.45 9.40 -7.68
N GLN A 84 5.47 8.55 -7.85
CA GLN A 84 6.78 8.99 -8.32
C GLN A 84 6.74 9.54 -9.74
N ILE A 85 6.02 8.88 -10.65
CA ILE A 85 5.85 9.37 -12.03
C ILE A 85 5.13 10.72 -12.01
N HIS A 86 4.00 10.81 -11.30
CA HIS A 86 3.21 12.03 -11.23
C HIS A 86 3.99 13.19 -10.60
N SER A 87 4.73 12.93 -9.52
CA SER A 87 5.57 13.95 -8.88
C SER A 87 6.70 14.45 -9.79
N LYS A 88 7.31 13.56 -10.58
CA LYS A 88 8.31 13.95 -11.58
C LYS A 88 7.70 14.78 -12.69
N GLU A 89 6.58 14.34 -13.25
CA GLU A 89 5.86 15.07 -14.30
C GLU A 89 5.45 16.46 -13.84
N LEU A 90 4.91 16.60 -12.62
CA LEU A 90 4.57 17.89 -12.04
C LEU A 90 5.81 18.80 -11.92
N ASN A 91 6.93 18.27 -11.42
CA ASN A 91 8.17 19.04 -11.30
C ASN A 91 8.72 19.46 -12.67
N ASP A 92 8.74 18.55 -13.64
CA ASP A 92 9.21 18.82 -14.99
C ASP A 92 8.35 19.90 -15.67
N VAL A 93 7.02 19.83 -15.52
CA VAL A 93 6.10 20.86 -16.03
C VAL A 93 6.35 22.21 -15.36
N GLN A 94 6.51 22.23 -14.03
CA GLN A 94 6.82 23.47 -13.29
C GLN A 94 8.15 24.09 -13.74
N GLN A 95 9.20 23.28 -13.89
CA GLN A 95 10.49 23.76 -14.38
C GLN A 95 10.41 24.29 -15.82
N ASN A 96 9.67 23.60 -16.68
CA ASN A 96 9.46 24.05 -18.05
C ASN A 96 8.68 25.37 -18.11
N GLN A 97 7.65 25.53 -17.28
CA GLN A 97 6.90 26.78 -17.17
C GLN A 97 7.81 27.93 -16.69
N ALA A 98 8.62 27.69 -15.64
CA ALA A 98 9.59 28.66 -15.13
C ALA A 98 10.59 29.07 -16.22
N ARG A 99 11.12 28.09 -16.99
CA ARG A 99 12.02 28.35 -18.12
C ARG A 99 11.34 29.17 -19.23
N LEU A 100 10.08 28.90 -19.55
CA LEU A 100 9.34 29.68 -20.53
C LEU A 100 9.13 31.12 -20.07
N ARG A 101 8.82 31.34 -18.77
CA ARG A 101 8.70 32.69 -18.19
C ARG A 101 10.02 33.45 -18.24
N ASP A 102 11.13 32.79 -17.96
CA ASP A 102 12.47 33.37 -18.07
C ASP A 102 12.81 33.77 -19.52
N ARG A 103 12.54 32.89 -20.49
CA ARG A 103 12.74 33.20 -21.92
C ARG A 103 11.83 34.30 -22.44
N LEU A 104 10.66 34.46 -21.83
CA LEU A 104 9.75 35.59 -22.09
C LEU A 104 10.29 36.90 -21.51
N ALA A 105 11.10 36.83 -20.43
CA ALA A 105 11.85 37.95 -19.87
C ALA A 105 12.99 38.40 -20.78
N THR A 106 13.78 37.44 -21.27
CA THR A 106 15.03 37.70 -21.99
C THR A 106 14.84 38.01 -23.48
N ALA A 107 13.61 38.29 -23.90
CA ALA A 107 13.21 38.58 -25.29
C ALA A 107 13.46 37.46 -26.33
N ASP A 108 13.89 36.28 -25.87
CA ASP A 108 14.06 35.05 -26.66
C ASP A 108 12.71 34.49 -27.13
N LEU A 109 11.66 34.64 -26.32
CA LEU A 109 10.28 34.34 -26.66
C LEU A 109 9.44 35.62 -26.64
N ARG A 110 8.56 35.78 -27.64
CA ARG A 110 7.71 36.97 -27.78
C ARG A 110 6.26 36.57 -27.97
N LEU A 111 5.38 37.10 -27.14
CA LEU A 111 3.93 36.97 -27.30
C LEU A 111 3.44 37.91 -28.41
N SER A 112 2.58 37.38 -29.28
CA SER A 112 1.95 38.15 -30.35
C SER A 112 0.44 37.99 -30.29
N VAL A 113 -0.26 39.11 -30.43
CA VAL A 113 -1.73 39.17 -30.41
C VAL A 113 -2.20 39.48 -31.83
N LEU A 114 -3.26 38.81 -32.26
CA LEU A 114 -3.92 39.09 -33.53
C LEU A 114 -4.63 40.44 -33.44
N LEU A 115 -4.35 41.32 -34.38
CA LEU A 115 -5.03 42.60 -34.51
C LEU A 115 -6.28 42.42 -35.37
N ASP A 116 -7.36 43.09 -34.98
CA ASP A 116 -8.54 43.19 -35.83
C ASP A 116 -8.16 43.95 -37.12
N ARG A 117 -8.59 43.42 -38.26
CA ARG A 117 -8.29 44.01 -39.57
C ARG A 117 -9.03 45.34 -39.76
N SER A 118 -10.08 45.60 -38.97
CA SER A 118 -10.85 46.84 -39.02
C SER A 118 -10.30 47.95 -38.11
N ASP A 119 -9.22 47.70 -37.35
CA ASP A 119 -8.63 48.69 -36.45
C ASP A 119 -7.63 49.61 -37.19
N PRO A 120 -7.94 50.92 -37.33
CA PRO A 120 -7.07 51.88 -38.02
C PRO A 120 -5.76 52.19 -37.28
N ALA A 121 -5.60 51.74 -36.02
CA ALA A 121 -4.39 51.93 -35.22
C ALA A 121 -3.30 50.85 -35.44
N ALA A 122 -3.58 49.81 -36.24
CA ALA A 122 -2.75 48.61 -36.41
C ALA A 122 -1.42 48.79 -37.19
N GLY A 123 -1.03 50.02 -37.53
CA GLY A 123 0.22 50.32 -38.23
C GLY A 123 0.06 50.44 -39.74
N CYS A 124 0.89 51.31 -40.33
CA CYS A 124 0.84 51.78 -41.71
C CYS A 124 0.35 50.73 -42.72
N ALA A 125 -0.92 50.85 -43.12
CA ALA A 125 -1.46 50.13 -44.26
C ALA A 125 -0.67 50.56 -45.51
N VAL A 126 0.26 49.71 -45.95
CA VAL A 126 0.90 49.89 -47.25
C VAL A 126 -0.20 49.68 -48.31
N PRO A 127 -0.44 50.65 -49.22
CA PRO A 127 -1.46 50.49 -50.25
C PRO A 127 -1.19 49.22 -51.05
N THR A 128 -2.20 48.36 -51.20
CA THR A 128 -2.10 47.12 -51.95
C THR A 128 -1.99 47.47 -53.44
N THR A 129 -0.77 47.67 -53.93
CA THR A 129 -0.52 47.84 -55.36
C THR A 129 -0.64 46.49 -56.06
N THR A 130 -1.28 46.54 -57.23
CA THR A 130 -1.76 45.41 -58.02
C THR A 130 -0.64 44.49 -58.54
N ALA A 131 -0.85 43.19 -58.33
CA ALA A 131 -0.34 42.02 -59.05
C ALA A 131 1.18 41.67 -58.99
N ALA A 132 1.50 40.61 -58.24
CA ALA A 132 1.93 39.29 -58.76
C ALA A 132 2.45 38.41 -57.59
N GLY A 133 1.85 37.23 -57.40
CA GLY A 133 2.31 36.21 -56.43
C GLY A 133 1.44 36.13 -55.17
N SER A 134 0.62 35.07 -55.08
CA SER A 134 -0.19 34.74 -53.91
C SER A 134 0.69 34.31 -52.73
N VAL A 135 1.16 35.28 -51.95
CA VAL A 135 1.57 35.04 -50.56
C VAL A 135 0.36 35.28 -49.67
N VAL A 136 -0.07 34.26 -48.94
CA VAL A 136 -1.15 34.39 -47.95
C VAL A 136 -0.66 35.38 -46.89
N HIS A 137 -1.21 36.59 -46.89
CA HIS A 137 -0.98 37.55 -45.81
C HIS A 137 -1.61 36.99 -44.54
N ALA A 138 -0.76 36.46 -43.64
CA ALA A 138 -1.17 36.13 -42.29
C ALA A 138 -1.82 37.38 -41.65
N ALA A 139 -2.88 37.18 -40.85
CA ALA A 139 -3.57 38.27 -40.19
C ALA A 139 -2.58 39.18 -39.41
N PRO A 140 -2.78 40.51 -39.42
CA PRO A 140 -1.87 41.44 -38.75
C PRO A 140 -1.73 41.06 -37.27
N ARG A 141 -0.49 41.08 -36.75
CA ARG A 141 -0.19 40.72 -35.36
C ARG A 141 0.63 41.84 -34.70
N ALA A 142 0.18 42.30 -33.54
CA ALA A 142 0.97 43.14 -32.67
C ALA A 142 1.86 42.28 -31.78
N ARG A 143 3.11 42.70 -31.60
CA ARG A 143 4.00 42.10 -30.59
C ARG A 143 3.79 42.82 -29.27
N LEU A 144 3.67 42.06 -28.20
CA LEU A 144 3.59 42.61 -26.86
C LEU A 144 4.99 42.90 -26.32
N ASP A 145 5.12 44.02 -25.61
CA ASP A 145 6.33 44.34 -24.85
C ASP A 145 6.61 43.25 -23.79
N PRO A 146 7.85 42.75 -23.64
CA PRO A 146 8.18 41.68 -22.69
C PRO A 146 7.67 41.93 -21.27
N ALA A 147 7.79 43.15 -20.74
CA ALA A 147 7.33 43.47 -19.39
C ALA A 147 5.80 43.46 -19.26
N HIS A 148 5.07 43.87 -20.31
CA HIS A 148 3.61 43.71 -20.35
C HIS A 148 3.19 42.26 -20.49
N ALA A 149 3.89 41.50 -21.34
CA ALA A 149 3.64 40.08 -21.57
C ALA A 149 3.80 39.26 -20.28
N GLN A 150 4.86 39.52 -19.51
CA GLN A 150 5.08 38.88 -18.20
C GLN A 150 4.00 39.21 -17.18
N ARG A 151 3.57 40.48 -17.11
CA ARG A 151 2.53 40.90 -16.17
C ARG A 151 1.19 40.22 -16.47
N ILE A 152 0.82 40.08 -17.73
CA ILE A 152 -0.41 39.37 -18.12
C ILE A 152 -0.35 37.90 -17.68
N VAL A 153 0.75 37.20 -17.98
CA VAL A 153 0.93 35.79 -17.59
C VAL A 153 0.94 35.63 -16.06
N GLY A 154 1.60 36.54 -15.34
CA GLY A 154 1.62 36.54 -13.88
C GLY A 154 0.23 36.71 -13.26
N ILE A 155 -0.56 37.68 -13.74
CA ILE A 155 -1.93 37.89 -13.26
C ILE A 155 -2.81 36.66 -13.51
N THR A 156 -2.68 35.99 -14.66
CA THR A 156 -3.45 34.77 -14.93
C THR A 156 -3.03 33.60 -14.05
N ASP A 157 -1.74 33.48 -13.75
CA ASP A 157 -1.18 32.44 -12.89
C ASP A 157 -1.65 32.63 -11.43
N ASP A 158 -1.52 33.84 -10.89
CA ASP A 158 -2.03 34.20 -9.56
C ASP A 158 -3.55 34.02 -9.46
N GLY A 159 -4.27 34.37 -10.53
CA GLY A 159 -5.73 34.20 -10.62
C GLY A 159 -6.15 32.73 -10.57
N ASP A 160 -5.46 31.86 -11.31
CA ASP A 160 -5.73 30.41 -11.32
C ASP A 160 -5.45 29.80 -9.93
N GLN A 161 -4.32 30.15 -9.31
CA GLN A 161 -4.00 29.73 -7.93
C GLN A 161 -5.08 30.18 -6.93
N GLY A 162 -5.59 31.41 -7.07
CA GLY A 162 -6.68 31.93 -6.25
C GLY A 162 -7.98 31.15 -6.41
N LEU A 163 -8.34 30.77 -7.64
CA LEU A 163 -9.53 29.96 -7.93
C LEU A 163 -9.41 28.54 -7.38
N ILE A 164 -8.23 27.92 -7.51
CA ILE A 164 -7.94 26.60 -6.92
C ILE A 164 -8.09 26.66 -5.39
N ALA A 165 -7.51 27.67 -4.75
CA ALA A 165 -7.62 27.86 -3.31
C ALA A 165 -9.08 28.07 -2.86
N LEU A 166 -9.83 28.89 -3.60
CA LEU A 166 -11.25 29.12 -3.33
C LEU A 166 -12.06 27.82 -3.45
N GLN A 167 -11.81 27.03 -4.50
CA GLN A 167 -12.48 25.75 -4.71
C GLN A 167 -12.17 24.77 -3.57
N ALA A 168 -10.93 24.73 -3.07
CA ALA A 168 -10.56 23.94 -1.91
C ALA A 168 -11.32 24.39 -0.64
N CYS A 169 -11.42 25.70 -0.39
CA CYS A 169 -12.23 26.22 0.72
C CYS A 169 -13.72 25.85 0.59
N GLN A 170 -14.28 25.95 -0.61
CA GLN A 170 -15.68 25.58 -0.86
C GLN A 170 -15.93 24.08 -0.65
N ALA A 171 -15.00 23.22 -1.06
CA ALA A 171 -15.09 21.78 -0.84
C ALA A 171 -15.09 21.46 0.67
N TYR A 172 -14.16 22.05 1.42
CA TYR A 172 -14.08 21.89 2.87
C TYR A 172 -15.37 22.34 3.58
N VAL A 173 -15.89 23.53 3.25
CA VAL A 173 -17.14 24.02 3.85
C VAL A 173 -18.32 23.10 3.54
N LYS A 174 -18.41 22.55 2.31
CA LYS A 174 -19.46 21.58 1.97
C LYS A 174 -19.36 20.32 2.83
N GLU A 175 -18.18 19.73 2.95
CA GLU A 175 -17.94 18.52 3.76
C GLU A 175 -18.35 18.71 5.22
N VAL A 176 -18.03 19.87 5.81
CA VAL A 176 -18.36 20.18 7.21
C VAL A 176 -19.83 20.57 7.41
N SER A 177 -20.49 21.11 6.39
CA SER A 177 -21.87 21.62 6.49
C SER A 177 -22.95 20.61 6.10
N THR A 178 -22.61 19.54 5.37
CA THR A 178 -23.53 18.41 5.17
C THR A 178 -23.58 17.54 6.43
N PRO A 179 -24.72 17.49 7.15
CA PRO A 179 -24.89 16.50 8.21
C PRO A 179 -24.84 15.10 7.60
N GLN A 180 -24.13 14.17 8.26
CA GLN A 180 -24.14 12.75 7.93
C GLN A 180 -25.54 12.15 8.04
#